data_AF-A0A1I7L2S3-F1
#
_entry.id   AF-A0A1I7L2S3-F1
#
_cell.length_a   1.000
_cell.length_b   1.000
_cell.length_c   1.000
_cell.angle_alpha   90.00
_cell.angle_beta   90.00
_cell.angle_gamma   90.00
#
_symmetry.space_group_name_H-M   'P 1'
#
loop_
_entity.id
_entity.type
_entity.pdbx_description
1 polymer ?
#
loop_
_entity_poly.entity_id
_entity_poly.type
_entity_poly.pdbx_seq_one_letter_code
_entity_poly.pdbx_strand_id
1 'polypeptide(L)'
;MTVERRSSDLFIEGRYITNEGYDAEYGRFSVAQIRSWLENGHVGMLHVSEYVINGTRYNASALMISKDHGIPSVRDGKLVIPAWFRRKFLGPPHRDHGDPDDLVQVEVLVDPSDPHFFVSIVEASA
;
A
#
# COMPACT_ATOMS: atom_id res chain seq x y z
N MET A 1 -5.74 13.63 35.22
CA MET A 1 -6.44 13.91 33.95
C MET A 1 -5.70 13.12 32.89
N THR A 2 -6.15 11.90 32.62
CA THR A 2 -5.48 10.95 31.72
C THR A 2 -5.96 11.27 30.31
N VAL A 3 -5.06 11.76 29.46
CA VAL A 3 -5.36 11.92 28.04
C VAL A 3 -5.40 10.52 27.44
N GLU A 4 -6.62 10.01 27.24
CA GLU A 4 -6.88 8.81 26.45
C GLU A 4 -6.26 9.04 25.05
N ARG A 5 -5.24 8.25 24.68
CA ARG A 5 -4.85 8.10 23.27
C ARG A 5 -6.01 7.37 22.58
N ARG A 6 -7.00 8.13 22.13
CA ARG A 6 -8.11 7.65 21.31
C ARG A 6 -7.57 7.28 19.93
N SER A 7 -7.84 6.04 19.52
CA SER A 7 -7.63 5.42 18.19
C SER A 7 -6.68 6.16 17.24
N SER A 8 -5.45 5.64 17.11
CA SER A 8 -4.57 5.94 15.99
C SER A 8 -5.02 5.17 14.73
N ASP A 9 -6.31 5.19 14.42
CA ASP A 9 -6.83 4.54 13.23
C ASP A 9 -6.50 5.43 12.03
N LEU A 10 -5.55 4.97 11.22
CA LEU A 10 -5.22 5.58 9.95
C LEU A 10 -6.27 5.17 8.91
N PHE A 11 -6.79 6.14 8.16
CA PHE A 11 -7.81 5.92 7.13
C PHE A 11 -7.25 6.23 5.75
N ILE A 12 -7.61 5.40 4.77
CA ILE A 12 -7.28 5.61 3.36
C ILE A 12 -8.53 5.50 2.50
N GLU A 13 -8.63 6.35 1.49
CA GLU A 13 -9.64 6.25 0.45
C GLU A 13 -9.36 5.08 -0.48
N GLY A 14 -10.41 4.41 -0.93
CA GLY A 14 -10.24 3.36 -1.91
C GLY A 14 -11.54 2.71 -2.32
N ARG A 15 -11.38 1.57 -2.97
CA ARG A 15 -12.43 0.67 -3.41
C ARG A 15 -12.16 -0.71 -2.85
N TYR A 16 -13.09 -1.23 -2.07
CA TYR A 16 -13.18 -2.62 -1.68
C TYR A 16 -13.80 -3.46 -2.79
N ILE A 17 -13.36 -4.70 -2.97
CA ILE A 17 -13.91 -5.65 -3.94
C ILE A 17 -13.96 -7.04 -3.29
N THR A 18 -15.14 -7.66 -3.25
CA THR A 18 -15.31 -9.03 -2.72
C THR A 18 -14.58 -10.07 -3.59
N ASN A 19 -14.29 -11.26 -3.04
CA ASN A 19 -13.59 -12.34 -3.78
C ASN A 19 -14.37 -12.80 -5.01
N GLU A 20 -15.68 -12.65 -4.94
CA GLU A 20 -16.59 -13.04 -6.00
C GLU A 20 -16.70 -11.95 -7.08
N GLY A 21 -16.11 -10.76 -6.86
CA GLY A 21 -16.04 -9.66 -7.82
C GLY A 21 -17.37 -8.95 -8.09
N TYR A 22 -18.45 -9.39 -7.46
CA TYR A 22 -19.81 -8.87 -7.69
C TYR A 22 -20.10 -7.57 -6.93
N ASP A 23 -19.48 -7.39 -5.76
CA ASP A 23 -19.71 -6.22 -4.91
C ASP A 23 -18.44 -5.39 -4.79
N ALA A 24 -18.59 -4.08 -4.98
CA ALA A 24 -17.55 -3.13 -4.71
C ALA A 24 -18.08 -1.91 -3.97
N GLU A 25 -17.35 -1.50 -2.93
CA GLU A 25 -17.69 -0.35 -2.10
C GLU A 25 -16.58 0.69 -2.18
N TYR A 26 -16.95 1.94 -2.44
CA TYR A 26 -16.04 3.08 -2.39
C TYR A 26 -16.18 3.79 -1.06
N GLY A 27 -15.07 4.14 -0.43
CA GLY A 27 -15.12 4.80 0.87
C GLY A 27 -13.76 5.08 1.47
N ARG A 28 -13.79 5.48 2.74
CA ARG A 28 -12.61 5.63 3.59
C ARG A 28 -12.58 4.48 4.57
N PHE A 29 -11.45 3.78 4.62
CA PHE A 29 -11.33 2.54 5.37
C PHE A 29 -10.15 2.61 6.31
N SER A 30 -10.33 2.13 7.53
CA SER A 30 -9.26 1.99 8.50
C SER A 30 -8.32 0.85 8.12
N VAL A 31 -7.08 0.89 8.59
CA VAL A 31 -6.15 -0.23 8.43
C VAL A 31 -6.73 -1.54 8.96
N ALA A 32 -7.47 -1.49 10.08
CA ALA A 32 -8.12 -2.67 10.64
C ALA A 32 -9.19 -3.26 9.70
N GLN A 33 -10.00 -2.41 9.04
CA GLN A 33 -10.97 -2.86 8.05
C GLN A 33 -10.26 -3.51 6.85
N ILE A 34 -9.22 -2.87 6.32
CA ILE A 34 -8.44 -3.39 5.20
C ILE A 34 -7.82 -4.74 5.53
N ARG A 35 -7.22 -4.89 6.71
CA ARG A 35 -6.66 -6.17 7.17
C ARG A 35 -7.71 -7.26 7.21
N SER A 36 -8.86 -6.97 7.82
CA SER A 36 -9.99 -7.90 7.88
C SER A 36 -10.41 -8.34 6.48
N TRP A 37 -10.48 -7.43 5.52
CA TRP A 37 -10.84 -7.77 4.15
C TRP A 37 -9.85 -8.73 3.49
N LEU A 38 -8.55 -8.42 3.57
CA LEU A 38 -7.51 -9.25 2.98
C LEU A 38 -7.43 -10.62 3.66
N GLU A 39 -7.65 -10.69 4.97
CA GLU A 39 -7.71 -11.96 5.72
C GLU A 39 -8.87 -12.85 5.23
N ASN A 40 -10.00 -12.24 4.84
CA ASN A 40 -11.14 -12.89 4.19
C ASN A 40 -10.94 -13.13 2.67
N GLY A 41 -9.74 -12.85 2.16
CA GLY A 41 -9.33 -13.10 0.77
C GLY A 41 -9.69 -11.98 -0.20
N HIS A 42 -10.31 -10.89 0.27
CA HIS A 42 -10.78 -9.78 -0.57
C HIS A 42 -9.62 -9.00 -1.17
N VAL A 43 -9.94 -8.21 -2.19
CA VAL A 43 -8.98 -7.31 -2.82
C VAL A 43 -9.43 -5.87 -2.65
N GLY A 44 -8.47 -4.95 -2.65
CA GLY A 44 -8.72 -3.52 -2.56
C GLY A 44 -7.97 -2.77 -3.64
N MET A 45 -8.51 -1.64 -4.06
CA MET A 45 -7.79 -0.61 -4.81
C MET A 45 -7.75 0.64 -3.95
N LEU A 46 -6.60 0.94 -3.37
CA LEU A 46 -6.42 2.14 -2.57
C LEU A 46 -6.13 3.33 -3.47
N HIS A 47 -6.77 4.47 -3.21
CA HIS A 47 -6.49 5.70 -3.92
C HIS A 47 -5.13 6.24 -3.47
N VAL A 48 -4.26 6.50 -4.45
CA VAL A 48 -2.91 7.07 -4.27
C VAL A 48 -2.72 8.07 -5.39
N SER A 49 -2.27 9.29 -5.09
CA SER A 49 -2.13 10.33 -6.13
C SER A 49 -0.76 10.30 -6.82
N GLU A 50 0.29 9.93 -6.08
CA GLU A 50 1.64 9.79 -6.58
C GLU A 50 2.43 8.79 -5.74
N TYR A 51 3.45 8.17 -6.35
CA TYR A 51 4.47 7.44 -5.61
C TYR A 51 5.88 7.86 -6.02
N VAL A 52 6.81 7.74 -5.08
CA VAL A 52 8.25 7.90 -5.31
C VAL A 52 8.95 6.55 -5.21
N ILE A 53 9.70 6.21 -6.26
CA ILE A 53 10.64 5.09 -6.28
C ILE A 53 12.03 5.68 -6.43
N ASN A 54 12.90 5.47 -5.44
CA ASN A 54 14.30 5.89 -5.48
C ASN A 54 14.50 7.36 -5.92
N GLY A 55 13.68 8.26 -5.35
CA GLY A 55 13.72 9.70 -5.63
C GLY A 55 13.04 10.13 -6.94
N THR A 56 12.57 9.19 -7.76
CA THR A 56 11.81 9.50 -8.98
C THR A 56 10.31 9.48 -8.68
N ARG A 57 9.61 10.55 -9.05
CA ARG A 57 8.15 10.67 -8.90
C ARG A 57 7.40 10.03 -10.08
N TYR A 58 6.32 9.35 -9.78
CA TYR A 58 5.41 8.75 -10.75
C TYR A 58 3.97 9.08 -10.37
N ASN A 59 3.15 9.37 -11.39
CA ASN A 59 1.72 9.54 -11.19
C ASN A 59 1.09 8.16 -10.94
N ALA A 60 0.16 8.13 -10.01
CA ALA A 60 -0.62 6.95 -9.70
C ALA A 60 -2.09 7.31 -9.59
N SER A 61 -2.96 6.35 -9.87
CA SER A 61 -4.40 6.50 -9.67
C SER A 61 -4.96 5.50 -8.69
N ALA A 62 -4.29 4.35 -8.50
CA ALA A 62 -4.66 3.35 -7.51
C ALA A 62 -3.50 2.38 -7.22
N LEU A 63 -3.54 1.78 -6.02
CA LEU A 63 -2.70 0.65 -5.61
C LEU A 63 -3.57 -0.57 -5.33
N MET A 64 -3.31 -1.68 -6.03
CA MET A 64 -4.00 -2.94 -5.78
C MET A 64 -3.40 -3.68 -4.59
N ILE A 65 -4.24 -4.08 -3.65
CA ILE A 65 -3.88 -4.87 -2.47
C ILE A 65 -4.65 -6.20 -2.47
N SER A 66 -3.97 -7.28 -2.11
CA SER A 66 -4.52 -8.61 -1.95
C SER A 66 -3.76 -9.34 -0.85
N LYS A 67 -4.33 -10.43 -0.33
CA LYS A 67 -3.65 -11.30 0.65
C LYS A 67 -2.31 -11.82 0.15
N ASP A 68 -2.19 -12.06 -1.15
CA ASP A 68 -0.98 -12.59 -1.80
C ASP A 68 0.18 -11.59 -1.78
N HIS A 69 -0.13 -10.30 -1.70
CA HIS A 69 0.88 -9.27 -1.53
C HIS A 69 1.36 -9.20 -0.08
N GLY A 70 0.47 -9.47 0.88
CA GLY A 70 0.72 -9.45 2.32
C GLY A 70 -0.34 -8.66 3.07
N ILE A 71 -0.30 -8.73 4.41
CA ILE A 71 -1.25 -8.01 5.27
C ILE A 71 -0.63 -6.65 5.68
N PRO A 72 -1.29 -5.51 5.39
CA PRO A 72 -0.79 -4.19 5.76
C PRO A 72 -0.62 -4.03 7.27
N SER A 73 0.35 -3.19 7.65
CA SER A 73 0.65 -2.87 9.04
C SER A 73 0.84 -1.35 9.22
N VAL A 74 1.02 -0.91 10.47
CA VAL A 74 1.35 0.49 10.78
C VAL A 74 2.74 0.54 11.38
N ARG A 75 3.62 1.35 10.79
CA ARG A 75 4.98 1.60 11.28
C ARG A 75 5.25 3.09 11.21
N ASP A 76 5.70 3.68 12.32
CA ASP A 76 6.03 5.12 12.42
C ASP A 76 4.93 6.07 11.92
N GLY A 77 3.65 5.75 12.20
CA GLY A 77 2.51 6.55 11.78
C GLY A 77 2.14 6.44 10.30
N LYS A 78 2.83 5.58 9.54
CA LYS A 78 2.55 5.28 8.13
C LYS A 78 1.90 3.92 7.98
N LEU A 79 1.03 3.81 6.99
CA LEU A 79 0.49 2.53 6.56
C LEU A 79 1.55 1.85 5.67
N VAL A 80 1.99 0.66 6.07
CA VAL A 80 2.97 -0.16 5.34
C VAL A 80 2.22 -1.26 4.62
N ILE A 81 2.30 -1.26 3.29
CA ILE A 81 1.62 -2.21 2.43
C ILE A 81 2.68 -3.03 1.68
N PRO A 82 2.80 -4.33 1.98
CA PRO A 82 3.61 -5.23 1.18
C PRO A 82 3.09 -5.28 -0.27
N ALA A 83 4.00 -5.25 -1.25
CA ALA A 83 3.67 -5.38 -2.66
C ALA A 83 4.81 -6.04 -3.45
N TRP A 84 4.53 -6.42 -4.69
CA TRP A 84 5.52 -6.96 -5.62
C TRP A 84 5.64 -6.08 -6.85
N PHE A 85 6.86 -5.70 -7.20
CA PHE A 85 7.15 -4.90 -8.39
C PHE A 85 8.13 -5.65 -9.28
N ARG A 86 8.00 -5.50 -10.60
CA ARG A 86 9.08 -5.97 -11.49
C ARG A 86 10.30 -5.09 -11.27
N ARG A 87 11.46 -5.72 -11.17
CA ARG A 87 12.76 -5.07 -10.93
C ARG A 87 13.00 -3.85 -11.82
N LYS A 88 12.64 -3.93 -13.10
CA LYS A 88 12.78 -2.81 -14.05
C LYS A 88 12.04 -1.53 -13.66
N PHE A 89 10.97 -1.62 -12.87
CA PHE A 89 10.22 -0.47 -12.39
C PHE A 89 10.82 0.17 -11.14
N LEU A 90 11.78 -0.48 -10.49
CA LEU A 90 12.42 0.01 -9.27
C LEU A 90 13.57 1.01 -9.52
N GLY A 91 13.93 1.26 -10.79
CA GLY A 91 14.93 2.27 -11.14
C GLY A 91 16.40 1.84 -10.96
N PRO A 92 17.37 2.78 -11.13
CA PRO A 92 18.78 2.48 -11.46
C PRO A 92 19.72 1.93 -10.38
N PRO A 93 19.33 1.54 -9.15
CA PRO A 93 20.12 0.58 -8.40
C PRO A 93 19.61 -0.85 -8.53
N HIS A 94 18.36 -1.06 -8.98
CA HIS A 94 17.77 -2.41 -9.09
C HIS A 94 17.72 -2.90 -10.54
N ARG A 95 17.50 -1.99 -11.50
CA ARG A 95 17.42 -2.32 -12.94
C ARG A 95 18.68 -3.04 -13.44
N ASP A 96 19.83 -2.70 -12.89
CA ASP A 96 21.13 -3.13 -13.40
C ASP A 96 21.66 -4.40 -12.68
N HIS A 97 20.88 -4.97 -11.75
CA HIS A 97 21.26 -6.14 -10.96
C HIS A 97 20.16 -7.22 -10.98
N GLY A 98 20.26 -8.22 -11.85
CA GLY A 98 19.31 -9.35 -11.94
C GLY A 98 18.45 -9.31 -13.21
N ASP A 99 17.42 -10.16 -13.30
CA ASP A 99 16.49 -10.16 -14.44
C ASP A 99 15.50 -8.98 -14.29
N PRO A 100 15.32 -8.12 -15.31
CA PRO A 100 14.39 -6.99 -15.24
C PRO A 100 12.92 -7.37 -14.98
N ASP A 101 12.53 -8.61 -15.31
CA ASP A 101 11.19 -9.14 -15.07
C ASP A 101 11.04 -9.89 -13.72
N ASP A 102 12.13 -10.04 -12.95
CA ASP A 102 12.06 -10.57 -11.59
C ASP A 102 11.09 -9.76 -10.73
N LEU A 103 10.27 -10.46 -9.95
CA LEU A 103 9.44 -9.85 -8.92
C LEU A 103 10.27 -9.60 -7.68
N VAL A 104 10.29 -8.34 -7.23
CA VAL A 104 10.96 -7.89 -6.02
C VAL A 104 9.90 -7.47 -5.01
N GLN A 105 10.04 -7.95 -3.78
CA GLN A 105 9.16 -7.57 -2.69
C GLN A 105 9.53 -6.17 -2.20
N VAL A 106 8.51 -5.31 -2.10
CA VAL A 106 8.66 -3.93 -1.66
C VAL A 106 7.66 -3.61 -0.55
N GLU A 107 8.00 -2.62 0.25
CA GLU A 107 7.09 -1.96 1.18
C GLU A 107 6.64 -0.64 0.57
N VAL A 108 5.33 -0.49 0.47
CA VAL A 108 4.67 0.72 0.03
C VAL A 108 4.22 1.48 1.28
N LEU A 109 4.88 2.59 1.56
CA LEU A 109 4.67 3.44 2.72
C LEU A 109 3.71 4.57 2.35
N VAL A 110 2.48 4.50 2.85
CA VAL A 110 1.48 5.54 2.65
C VAL A 110 1.46 6.46 3.86
N ASP A 111 1.61 7.76 3.62
CA ASP A 111 1.39 8.79 4.62
C ASP A 111 -0.07 9.29 4.56
N PRO A 112 -0.92 8.92 5.53
CA PRO A 112 -2.33 9.35 5.56
C PRO A 112 -2.50 10.78 6.04
N SER A 113 -1.44 11.42 6.57
CA SER A 113 -1.45 12.84 6.93
C SER A 113 -1.13 13.76 5.75
N ASP A 114 -0.59 13.20 4.67
CA ASP A 114 -0.37 13.91 3.43
C ASP A 114 -1.71 14.03 2.67
N PRO A 115 -2.17 15.26 2.32
CA PRO A 115 -3.42 15.47 1.59
C PRO A 115 -3.43 14.84 0.18
N HIS A 116 -2.26 14.42 -0.32
CA HIS A 116 -2.08 13.72 -1.58
C HIS A 116 -1.90 12.20 -1.38
N PHE A 117 -1.99 11.67 -0.15
CA PHE A 117 -1.69 10.26 0.15
C PHE A 117 -0.35 9.82 -0.45
N PHE A 118 0.70 10.60 -0.17
CA PHE A 118 2.04 10.37 -0.71
C PHE A 118 2.52 8.96 -0.37
N VAL A 119 3.04 8.29 -1.40
CA VAL A 119 3.54 6.93 -1.29
C VAL A 119 5.05 6.87 -1.54
N SER A 120 5.78 6.25 -0.63
CA SER A 120 7.19 5.88 -0.85
C SER A 120 7.30 4.37 -1.01
N ILE A 121 8.00 3.91 -2.04
CA ILE A 121 8.25 2.49 -2.28
C ILE A 121 9.71 2.20 -1.94
N VAL A 122 9.93 1.28 -1.01
CA VAL A 122 11.26 0.85 -0.57
C VAL A 122 11.35 -0.67 -0.65
N GLU A 123 12.54 -1.21 -0.89
CA GLU A 123 12.73 -2.67 -0.83
C GLU A 123 12.41 -3.17 0.58
N ALA A 124 11.70 -4.29 0.68
CA ALA A 124 11.45 -4.91 1.97
C ALA A 124 12.79 -5.34 2.57
N SER A 125 13.09 -4.93 3.80
CA SER A 125 14.28 -5.41 4.50
C SER A 125 14.15 -6.93 4.72
N ALA A 126 15.14 -7.69 4.28
CA ALA A 126 15.22 -9.15 4.48
C ALA A 126 15.38 -9.52 5.96
#